data_AF-A0A7S3UL81-F1
#
_entry.id   AF-A0A7S3UL81-F1
#
_cell.length_a   1.000
_cell.length_b   1.000
_cell.length_c   1.000
_cell.angle_alpha   90.00
_cell.angle_beta   90.00
_cell.angle_gamma   90.00
#
_symmetry.space_group_name_H-M   'P 1'
#
loop_
_entity.id
_entity.type
_entity.pdbx_description
1 polymer ?
#
loop_
_entity_poly.entity_id
_entity_poly.type
_entity_poly.pdbx_seq_one_letter_code
_entity_poly.pdbx_strand_id
1 'polypeptide(L)'
;APAAMDQVQAMFSNVEIIVMEARGLQRLSTGMDKKCWGACVESVMTGNLTDAEVRCVDNCVSKFLDVSEIVTQENSKAAAVELQRQKQEANQNKNWARRLAGVF
;
A
#
# COMPACT_ATOMS: atom_id res chain seq x y z
N ALA A 1 -12.64 3.59 7.51
CA ALA A 1 -12.11 4.14 6.24
C ALA A 1 -12.09 5.67 6.18
N PRO A 2 -13.15 6.44 6.50
CA PRO A 2 -13.15 7.90 6.21
C PRO A 2 -12.15 8.71 7.05
N ALA A 3 -11.94 8.36 8.33
CA ALA A 3 -11.09 9.15 9.23
C ALA A 3 -9.57 9.15 8.89
N ALA A 4 -9.09 8.24 8.03
CA ALA A 4 -7.68 8.18 7.64
C ALA A 4 -7.35 9.12 6.47
N MET A 5 -8.30 9.34 5.54
CA MET A 5 -8.08 10.25 4.41
C MET A 5 -8.07 11.71 4.85
N ASP A 6 -8.91 12.08 5.83
CA ASP A 6 -8.99 13.45 6.35
C ASP A 6 -7.66 13.92 6.99
N GLN A 7 -6.87 13.01 7.59
CA GLN A 7 -5.58 13.35 8.19
C GLN A 7 -4.48 13.58 7.15
N VAL A 8 -4.53 12.87 6.02
CA VAL A 8 -3.56 13.04 4.92
C VAL A 8 -3.80 14.40 4.23
N GLN A 9 -5.07 14.77 4.08
CA GLN A 9 -5.47 16.03 3.43
C GLN A 9 -5.11 17.29 4.23
N ALA A 10 -4.92 17.14 5.54
CA ALA A 10 -4.44 18.23 6.40
C ALA A 10 -2.92 18.47 6.30
N MET A 11 -2.13 17.52 5.78
CA MET A 11 -0.66 17.58 5.73
C MET A 11 -0.10 17.84 4.33
N PHE A 12 -0.87 17.58 3.27
CA PHE A 12 -0.43 17.69 1.88
C PHE A 12 -1.43 18.49 1.05
N SER A 13 -0.93 19.19 0.02
CA SER A 13 -1.80 19.84 -0.96
C SER A 13 -2.57 18.82 -1.80
N ASN A 14 -3.72 19.20 -2.35
CA ASN A 14 -4.51 18.32 -3.22
C ASN A 14 -3.70 17.79 -4.41
N VAL A 15 -2.76 18.58 -4.95
CA VAL A 15 -1.89 18.17 -6.04
C VAL A 15 -0.93 17.07 -5.59
N GLU A 16 -0.34 17.20 -4.40
CA GLU A 16 0.55 16.18 -3.84
C GLU A 16 -0.17 14.86 -3.57
N ILE A 17 -1.41 14.91 -3.06
CA ILE A 17 -2.24 13.72 -2.84
C ILE A 17 -2.50 13.00 -4.16
N ILE A 18 -2.92 13.72 -5.20
CA ILE A 18 -3.17 13.15 -6.53
C ILE A 18 -1.88 12.51 -7.09
N VAL A 19 -0.73 13.17 -6.95
CA VAL A 19 0.55 12.62 -7.42
C VAL A 19 0.92 11.35 -6.65
N MET A 20 0.68 11.31 -5.34
CA MET A 20 0.92 10.11 -4.52
C MET A 20 0.01 8.96 -4.93
N GLU A 21 -1.29 9.21 -5.12
CA GLU A 21 -2.26 8.20 -5.56
C GLU A 21 -1.91 7.67 -6.95
N ALA A 22 -1.59 8.56 -7.89
CA ALA A 22 -1.18 8.18 -9.25
C ALA A 22 0.08 7.29 -9.23
N ARG A 23 1.07 7.62 -8.39
CA ARG A 23 2.27 6.77 -8.21
C ARG A 23 1.92 5.41 -7.59
N GLY A 24 0.97 5.38 -6.65
CA GLY A 24 0.45 4.14 -6.07
C GLY A 24 -0.18 3.24 -7.13
N LEU A 25 -1.09 3.80 -7.93
CA LEU A 25 -1.75 3.10 -9.05
C LEU A 25 -0.75 2.63 -10.10
N GLN A 26 0.24 3.45 -10.46
CA GLN A 26 1.29 3.06 -11.41
C GLN A 26 2.07 1.84 -10.92
N ARG A 27 2.44 1.80 -9.62
CA ARG A 27 3.15 0.64 -9.04
C ARG A 27 2.29 -0.61 -9.04
N LEU A 28 1.01 -0.48 -8.69
CA LEU A 28 0.05 -1.59 -8.74
C LEU A 28 -0.09 -2.14 -10.16
N SER A 29 -0.31 -1.26 -11.15
CA SER A 29 -0.42 -1.65 -12.57
C SER A 29 0.86 -2.32 -13.06
N THR A 30 2.03 -1.76 -12.82
CA THR A 30 3.30 -2.37 -13.27
C THR A 30 3.55 -3.72 -12.59
N GLY A 31 3.18 -3.87 -11.32
CA GLY A 31 3.29 -5.14 -10.59
C GLY A 31 2.34 -6.20 -11.13
N MET A 32 1.10 -5.80 -11.44
CA MET A 32 0.08 -6.64 -12.04
C MET A 32 0.52 -7.12 -13.43
N ASP A 33 0.96 -6.21 -14.29
CA ASP A 33 1.43 -6.51 -15.65
C ASP A 33 2.57 -7.53 -15.60
N LYS A 34 3.61 -7.26 -14.80
CA LYS A 34 4.76 -8.17 -14.69
C LYS A 34 4.37 -9.56 -14.19
N LYS A 35 3.49 -9.62 -13.17
CA LYS A 35 3.12 -10.90 -12.55
C LYS A 35 2.21 -11.72 -13.45
N CYS A 36 1.16 -11.11 -13.99
CA CYS A 36 0.19 -11.82 -14.80
C CYS A 36 0.72 -12.14 -16.20
N TRP A 37 1.51 -11.24 -16.80
CA TRP A 37 2.18 -11.54 -18.06
C TRP A 37 3.18 -12.69 -17.89
N GLY A 38 4.02 -12.65 -16.85
CA GLY A 38 5.01 -13.71 -16.61
C GLY A 38 4.40 -15.05 -16.19
N ALA A 39 3.20 -15.07 -15.61
CA ALA A 39 2.53 -16.30 -15.19
C ALA A 39 1.67 -16.93 -16.29
N CYS A 40 1.14 -16.12 -17.21
CA CYS A 40 0.14 -16.56 -18.18
C CYS A 40 0.61 -16.54 -19.63
N VAL A 41 1.66 -15.79 -19.98
CA VAL A 41 2.12 -15.65 -21.36
C VAL A 41 3.50 -16.29 -21.49
N GLU A 42 3.53 -17.49 -22.06
CA GLU A 42 4.75 -18.30 -22.16
C GLU A 42 5.64 -17.85 -23.33
N SER A 43 5.05 -17.38 -24.43
CA SER A 43 5.79 -16.90 -25.60
C SER A 43 4.95 -16.02 -26.55
N VAL A 44 5.49 -14.88 -26.96
CA VAL A 44 4.81 -13.93 -27.87
C VAL A 44 5.13 -14.28 -29.33
N MET A 45 4.71 -15.47 -29.78
CA MET A 45 5.02 -15.95 -31.12
C MET A 45 4.05 -15.43 -32.18
N THR A 46 2.80 -15.15 -31.79
CA THR A 46 1.69 -14.89 -32.73
C THR A 46 1.21 -13.44 -32.75
N GLY A 47 1.84 -12.54 -31.99
CA GLY A 47 1.45 -11.12 -31.87
C GLY A 47 0.11 -10.88 -31.15
N ASN A 48 -0.70 -11.92 -30.97
CA ASN A 48 -1.97 -11.93 -30.24
C ASN A 48 -1.93 -13.03 -29.16
N LEU A 49 -2.61 -12.76 -28.05
CA LEU A 49 -2.88 -13.76 -27.01
C LEU A 49 -3.88 -14.80 -27.50
N THR A 50 -3.66 -16.04 -27.12
CA THR A 50 -4.63 -17.12 -27.28
C THR A 50 -5.79 -16.97 -26.29
N ASP A 51 -6.95 -17.58 -26.58
CA ASP A 51 -8.10 -17.57 -25.64
C ASP A 51 -7.76 -18.19 -24.27
N ALA A 52 -6.79 -19.10 -24.23
CA ALA A 52 -6.30 -19.68 -22.99
C ALA A 52 -5.51 -18.65 -22.16
N GLU A 53 -4.62 -17.91 -22.82
CA GLU A 53 -3.82 -16.85 -22.18
C GLU A 53 -4.71 -15.69 -21.72
N VAL A 54 -5.68 -15.26 -22.53
CA VAL A 54 -6.66 -14.22 -22.13
C VAL A 54 -7.38 -14.62 -20.85
N ARG A 55 -7.96 -15.84 -20.80
CA ARG A 55 -8.63 -16.35 -19.59
C ARG A 55 -7.69 -16.50 -18.41
N CYS A 56 -6.43 -16.86 -18.63
CA CYS A 56 -5.44 -16.92 -17.57
C CYS A 56 -5.17 -15.52 -17.00
N VAL A 57 -4.95 -14.53 -17.86
CA VAL A 57 -4.69 -13.14 -17.46
C VAL A 57 -5.87 -12.58 -16.67
N ASP A 58 -7.11 -12.76 -17.13
CA ASP A 58 -8.32 -12.30 -16.41
C ASP A 58 -8.40 -12.87 -15.00
N ASN A 59 -8.21 -14.19 -14.86
CA ASN A 59 -8.21 -14.86 -13.57
C ASN A 59 -7.03 -14.42 -12.68
N CYS A 60 -5.87 -14.16 -13.28
CA CYS A 60 -4.69 -13.68 -12.58
C CYS A 60 -4.92 -12.27 -12.02
N VAL A 61 -5.47 -11.36 -12.82
CA VAL A 61 -5.76 -9.98 -12.42
C VAL A 61 -6.74 -9.96 -11.25
N SER A 62 -7.83 -10.74 -11.33
CA SER A 62 -8.79 -10.84 -10.22
C SER A 62 -8.10 -11.29 -8.93
N LYS A 63 -7.33 -12.38 -8.97
CA LYS A 63 -6.59 -12.86 -7.79
C LYS A 63 -5.54 -11.87 -7.30
N PHE A 64 -4.89 -11.15 -8.21
CA PHE A 64 -3.88 -10.16 -7.87
C PHE A 64 -4.50 -9.02 -7.06
N LEU A 65 -5.66 -8.53 -7.46
CA LEU A 65 -6.38 -7.47 -6.75
C LEU A 65 -6.86 -7.94 -5.38
N ASP A 66 -7.45 -9.14 -5.29
CA ASP A 66 -7.90 -9.72 -4.02
C ASP A 66 -6.74 -9.83 -3.01
N VAL A 67 -5.59 -10.36 -3.45
CA VAL A 67 -4.39 -10.47 -2.60
C VAL A 67 -3.84 -9.10 -2.25
N SER A 68 -3.85 -8.15 -3.19
CA SER A 68 -3.34 -6.79 -2.96
C SER A 68 -4.18 -6.05 -1.92
N GLU A 69 -5.50 -6.26 -1.90
CA GLU A 69 -6.38 -5.74 -0.88
C GLU A 69 -6.02 -6.29 0.50
N ILE A 70 -5.91 -7.62 0.63
CA ILE A 70 -5.56 -8.28 1.89
C ILE A 70 -4.20 -7.76 2.42
N VAL A 71 -3.18 -7.73 1.56
CA VAL A 71 -1.85 -7.23 1.92
C VAL A 71 -1.91 -5.76 2.36
N THR A 72 -2.70 -4.92 1.68
CA THR A 72 -2.88 -3.52 2.06
C THR A 72 -3.54 -3.39 3.43
N GLN A 73 -4.56 -4.19 3.71
CA GLN A 73 -5.23 -4.20 5.01
C GLN A 73 -4.26 -4.61 6.13
N GLU A 74 -3.50 -5.69 5.95
CA GLU A 74 -2.54 -6.16 6.95
C GLU A 74 -1.40 -5.15 7.19
N ASN A 75 -0.87 -4.56 6.12
CA ASN A 75 0.15 -3.52 6.23
C ASN A 75 -0.37 -2.27 6.96
N SER A 76 -1.64 -1.90 6.74
CA SER A 76 -2.25 -0.77 7.45
C SER A 76 -2.38 -1.02 8.96
N LYS A 77 -2.72 -2.26 9.36
CA LYS A 77 -2.79 -2.68 10.76
C LYS A 77 -1.39 -2.66 11.39
N ALA A 78 -0.40 -3.23 10.73
CA ALA A 78 0.99 -3.24 11.18
C ALA A 78 1.53 -1.81 11.38
N ALA A 79 1.25 -0.91 10.42
CA ALA A 79 1.63 0.50 10.52
C ALA A 79 0.96 1.20 11.71
N ALA A 80 -0.31 0.90 11.99
CA ALA A 80 -1.02 1.47 13.13
C ALA A 80 -0.41 1.01 14.48
N VAL A 81 -0.03 -0.26 14.60
CA VAL A 81 0.65 -0.80 15.78
C VAL A 81 1.99 -0.11 16.01
N GLU A 82 2.79 0.02 14.95
CA GLU A 82 4.10 0.65 15.04
C GLU A 82 3.99 2.14 15.42
N LEU A 83 3.01 2.86 14.85
CA LEU A 83 2.75 4.24 15.22
C LEU A 83 2.37 4.38 16.71
N GLN A 84 1.58 3.45 17.25
CA GLN A 84 1.25 3.44 18.67
C GLN A 84 2.49 3.19 19.54
N ARG A 85 3.36 2.25 19.14
CA ARG A 85 4.63 1.98 19.83
C ARG A 85 5.51 3.23 19.90
N GLN A 86 5.69 3.94 18.78
CA GLN A 86 6.45 5.19 18.74
C GLN A 86 5.84 6.27 19.63
N LYS A 87 4.51 6.39 19.67
CA LYS A 87 3.83 7.33 20.58
C LYS A 87 4.06 6.98 22.05
N GLN A 88 4.06 5.70 22.41
CA GLN A 88 4.34 5.25 23.76
C GLN A 88 5.78 5.56 24.17
N GLU A 89 6.76 5.25 23.32
CA GLU A 89 8.17 5.56 23.55
C GLU A 89 8.40 7.06 23.69
N ALA A 90 7.80 7.87 22.81
CA ALA A 90 7.88 9.33 22.90
C ALA A 90 7.25 9.86 24.20
N ASN A 91 6.13 9.29 24.64
CA ASN A 91 5.49 9.70 25.90
C ASN A 91 6.33 9.28 27.12
N GLN A 92 6.90 8.08 27.11
CA GLN A 92 7.84 7.63 28.14
C GLN A 92 9.06 8.54 28.20
N ASN A 93 9.65 8.89 27.06
CA ASN A 93 10.80 9.80 27.02
C ASN A 93 10.45 11.19 27.57
N LYS A 94 9.27 11.73 27.24
CA LYS A 94 8.77 13.00 27.83
C LYS A 94 8.61 12.90 29.34
N ASN A 95 8.18 11.75 29.86
CA ASN A 95 8.03 11.55 31.30
C ASN A 95 9.39 11.48 31.99
N TRP A 96 10.38 10.79 31.39
CA TRP A 96 11.74 10.78 31.90
C TRP A 96 12.37 12.17 31.90
N ALA A 97 12.20 12.93 30.82
CA ALA A 97 12.69 14.30 30.73
C ALA A 97 12.08 15.21 31.82
N ARG A 98 10.77 15.09 32.10
CA ARG A 98 10.10 15.83 33.19
C ARG A 98 10.67 15.47 34.56
N ARG A 99 10.87 14.17 34.83
CA ARG A 99 11.47 13.69 36.09
C ARG A 99 12.89 14.19 36.29
N LEU A 100 13.72 14.18 35.24
CA LEU A 100 15.10 14.70 35.28
C LEU A 100 15.13 16.23 35.50
N ALA A 101 14.15 16.95 34.97
CA ALA A 101 14.01 18.39 35.18
C ALA A 101 13.48 18.77 36.57
N GLY A 102 13.20 17.79 37.46
CA GLY A 102 12.63 18.04 38.78
C GLY A 102 11.17 18.51 38.76
N VAL A 103 10.50 18.40 37.61
CA VAL A 103 9.09 18.76 37.44
C VAL A 103 8.28 17.47 37.63
N PHE A 104 7.78 17.25 38.84
CA PHE A 104 6.86 16.16 39.18
C PHE A 104 5.41 16.55 38.93
#